data_AF-A0A8T4PCJ8-F1
#
_entry.id   AF-A0A8T4PCJ8-F1
#
_cell.length_a   1.000
_cell.length_b   1.000
_cell.length_c   1.000
_cell.angle_alpha   90.00
_cell.angle_beta   90.00
_cell.angle_gamma   90.00
#
_symmetry.space_group_name_H-M   'P 1'
#
loop_
_entity.id
_entity.type
_entity.pdbx_description
1 polymer ?
#
loop_
_entity_poly.entity_id
_entity_poly.type
_entity_poly.pdbx_seq_one_letter_code
_entity_poly.pdbx_strand_id
1 'polypeptide(L)'
;MNKKKILVIVSLMFVGLISLAYFVIASQAEDKLFIKKGWNLIYGFTSSSLEGQNFEISHIKAIYAFIPLTQEYAMVYPKLENDKIDLMGDGYLSDTSLWVYSDIDAETEYWLQEPMPLTYIGEHKLYKGWNFFGITPAFIGKRLGGIKGDCTIEKAYIWDAGNQQWINLPLTEKMDESDEESKFGGGDNTMGLIIKVANDCRLGSVIIDEGGLPLLPEEENKIIGRECNTTEDCPTQFTEWSCKNETAINRYGEYYSCYHYNQKGICVSSPGGMEIKNCPGGCSNGVCV
;
A
#
# COMPACT_ATOMS: atom_id res chain seq x y z
N MET A 1 -28.05 17.94 56.58
CA MET A 1 -26.88 17.97 55.66
C MET A 1 -26.50 19.43 55.39
N ASN A 2 -25.23 19.80 55.54
CA ASN A 2 -24.81 21.22 55.44
C ASN A 2 -24.97 21.73 54.00
N LYS A 3 -25.61 22.90 53.80
CA LYS A 3 -25.88 23.47 52.47
C LYS A 3 -24.63 23.54 51.59
N LYS A 4 -23.46 23.79 52.19
CA LYS A 4 -22.17 23.80 51.49
C LYS A 4 -21.77 22.42 50.90
N LYS A 5 -22.09 21.31 51.58
CA LYS A 5 -21.80 19.96 51.09
C LYS A 5 -22.71 19.55 49.93
N ILE A 6 -23.96 20.01 49.93
CA ILE A 6 -24.91 19.76 48.83
C ILE A 6 -24.45 20.47 47.56
N LEU A 7 -24.02 21.72 47.67
CA LEU A 7 -23.56 22.51 46.53
C LEU A 7 -22.33 21.88 45.84
N VAL A 8 -21.39 21.34 46.61
CA VAL A 8 -20.18 20.69 46.08
C VAL A 8 -20.52 19.39 45.36
N ILE A 9 -21.43 18.57 45.89
CA ILE A 9 -21.84 17.30 45.25
C ILE A 9 -22.59 17.59 43.94
N VAL A 10 -23.48 18.58 43.92
CA VAL A 10 -24.19 18.97 42.70
C VAL A 10 -23.21 19.49 41.65
N SER A 11 -22.23 20.30 42.03
CA SER A 11 -21.21 20.79 41.11
C SER A 11 -20.33 19.68 40.54
N LEU A 12 -19.94 18.68 41.35
CA LEU A 12 -19.17 17.51 40.89
C LEU A 12 -19.99 16.61 39.94
N MET A 13 -21.28 16.43 40.21
CA MET A 13 -22.16 15.70 39.28
C MET A 13 -22.33 16.46 37.96
N PHE A 14 -22.42 17.79 37.99
CA PHE A 14 -22.53 18.61 36.79
C PHE A 14 -21.26 18.58 35.95
N VAL A 15 -20.08 18.65 36.58
CA VAL A 15 -18.79 18.48 35.90
C VAL A 15 -18.64 17.07 35.31
N GLY A 16 -19.09 16.04 36.05
CA GLY A 16 -19.11 14.65 35.57
C GLY A 16 -20.03 14.45 34.36
N LEU A 17 -21.20 15.08 34.34
CA LEU A 17 -22.14 15.03 33.22
C LEU A 17 -21.62 15.80 31.99
N ILE A 18 -20.94 16.94 32.19
CA ILE A 18 -20.29 17.67 31.09
C ILE A 18 -19.12 16.85 30.50
N SER A 19 -18.38 16.09 31.31
CA SER A 19 -17.33 15.20 30.80
C SER A 19 -17.84 13.95 30.07
N LEU A 20 -19.10 13.55 30.28
CA LEU A 20 -19.73 12.47 29.50
C LEU A 20 -20.37 13.00 28.20
N ALA A 21 -20.53 14.31 28.08
CA ALA A 21 -21.00 14.98 26.87
C ALA A 21 -19.85 15.37 25.92
N TYR A 22 -18.66 14.80 26.08
CA TYR A 22 -17.77 14.57 24.93
C TYR A 22 -18.50 13.60 24.00
N PHE A 23 -19.48 14.14 23.29
CA PHE A 23 -20.05 13.54 22.11
C PHE A 23 -18.86 13.13 21.27
N VAL A 24 -18.73 11.83 21.04
CA VAL A 24 -18.05 11.34 19.86
C VAL A 24 -18.81 11.97 18.70
N ILE A 25 -18.34 13.14 18.27
CA ILE A 25 -18.70 13.68 16.97
C ILE A 25 -18.02 12.67 16.04
N ALA A 26 -18.75 11.63 15.67
CA ALA A 26 -18.40 10.86 14.49
C ALA A 26 -18.46 11.89 13.36
N SER A 27 -17.31 12.43 12.98
CA SER A 27 -17.19 13.19 11.75
C SER A 27 -17.57 12.22 10.66
N GLN A 28 -18.74 12.37 10.07
CA GLN A 28 -19.01 11.67 8.83
C GLN A 28 -18.59 12.63 7.74
N ALA A 29 -17.62 12.22 6.92
CA ALA A 29 -17.29 12.94 5.71
C ALA A 29 -18.44 12.75 4.72
N GLU A 30 -19.28 13.78 4.57
CA GLU A 30 -20.28 13.86 3.52
C GLU A 30 -19.56 14.14 2.19
N ASP A 31 -19.59 13.19 1.26
CA ASP A 31 -19.10 13.37 -0.10
C ASP A 31 -20.26 13.26 -1.10
N LYS A 32 -20.20 14.00 -2.19
CA LYS A 32 -21.22 13.99 -3.25
C LYS A 32 -20.85 12.93 -4.28
N LEU A 33 -21.69 11.93 -4.44
CA LEU A 33 -21.51 10.89 -5.45
C LEU A 33 -22.35 11.18 -6.70
N PHE A 34 -21.67 11.36 -7.84
CA PHE A 34 -22.30 11.46 -9.15
C PHE A 34 -22.35 10.09 -9.84
N ILE A 35 -23.53 9.49 -9.93
CA ILE A 35 -23.76 8.23 -10.64
C ILE A 35 -24.20 8.55 -12.07
N LYS A 36 -23.49 8.05 -13.07
CA LYS A 36 -23.88 8.18 -14.47
C LYS A 36 -24.79 7.03 -14.89
N LYS A 37 -25.65 7.30 -15.87
CA LYS A 37 -26.36 6.25 -16.59
C LYS A 37 -25.36 5.32 -17.28
N GLY A 38 -25.54 4.01 -17.11
CA GLY A 38 -24.63 2.98 -17.59
C GLY A 38 -23.77 2.42 -16.47
N TRP A 39 -22.57 1.94 -16.81
CA TRP A 39 -21.63 1.38 -15.86
C TRP A 39 -20.84 2.48 -15.16
N ASN A 40 -20.67 2.32 -13.86
CA ASN A 40 -19.83 3.13 -12.98
C ASN A 40 -18.92 2.19 -12.19
N LEU A 41 -17.73 2.67 -11.84
CA LEU A 41 -16.80 1.92 -10.99
C LEU A 41 -16.62 2.70 -9.69
N ILE A 42 -17.35 2.29 -8.65
CA ILE A 42 -17.52 3.08 -7.42
C ILE A 42 -16.89 2.35 -6.24
N TYR A 43 -16.05 3.04 -5.48
CA TYR A 43 -15.39 2.52 -4.29
C TYR A 43 -16.34 2.36 -3.10
N GLY A 44 -16.37 1.19 -2.48
CA GLY A 44 -17.09 0.91 -1.22
C GLY A 44 -18.62 0.91 -1.33
N PHE A 45 -19.17 0.95 -2.55
CA PHE A 45 -20.59 1.15 -2.79
C PHE A 45 -21.44 -0.07 -2.40
N THR A 46 -22.18 0.02 -1.29
CA THR A 46 -23.13 -1.02 -0.88
C THR A 46 -24.57 -0.54 -1.05
N SER A 47 -25.54 -1.46 -1.13
CA SER A 47 -26.96 -1.08 -1.16
C SER A 47 -27.38 -0.28 0.07
N SER A 48 -26.78 -0.58 1.22
CA SER A 48 -26.98 0.17 2.47
C SER A 48 -26.42 1.59 2.41
N SER A 49 -25.43 1.87 1.56
CA SER A 49 -24.87 3.22 1.39
C SER A 49 -25.87 4.23 0.83
N LEU A 50 -27.02 3.76 0.29
CA LEU A 50 -28.10 4.59 -0.22
C LEU A 50 -29.27 4.76 0.76
N GLU A 51 -29.23 4.11 1.93
CA GLU A 51 -30.32 4.23 2.90
C GLU A 51 -30.44 5.66 3.43
N GLY A 52 -31.64 6.25 3.30
CA GLY A 52 -31.90 7.64 3.72
C GLY A 52 -31.50 8.71 2.70
N GLN A 53 -31.05 8.30 1.51
CA GLN A 53 -30.67 9.22 0.43
C GLN A 53 -31.83 9.51 -0.53
N ASN A 54 -31.71 10.62 -1.27
CA ASN A 54 -32.70 11.02 -2.29
C ASN A 54 -32.65 10.14 -3.55
N PHE A 55 -31.69 9.23 -3.66
CA PHE A 55 -31.53 8.34 -4.80
C PHE A 55 -32.16 6.97 -4.53
N GLU A 56 -33.19 6.63 -5.31
CA GLU A 56 -33.88 5.35 -5.16
C GLU A 56 -33.03 4.20 -5.71
N ILE A 57 -32.81 3.17 -4.88
CA ILE A 57 -32.09 1.94 -5.29
C ILE A 57 -32.74 1.23 -6.48
N SER A 58 -34.01 1.52 -6.78
CA SER A 58 -34.75 1.01 -7.94
C SER A 58 -34.07 1.36 -9.27
N HIS A 59 -33.26 2.43 -9.30
CA HIS A 59 -32.47 2.85 -10.45
C HIS A 59 -31.17 2.07 -10.65
N ILE A 60 -30.66 1.42 -9.59
CA ILE A 60 -29.54 0.49 -9.68
C ILE A 60 -30.06 -0.85 -10.18
N LYS A 61 -29.53 -1.33 -11.31
CA LYS A 61 -29.96 -2.60 -11.92
C LYS A 61 -29.03 -3.76 -11.60
N ALA A 62 -27.76 -3.47 -11.34
CA ALA A 62 -26.78 -4.48 -10.99
C ALA A 62 -25.63 -3.88 -10.18
N ILE A 63 -25.13 -4.66 -9.23
CA ILE A 63 -23.85 -4.41 -8.57
C ILE A 63 -23.01 -5.68 -8.65
N TYR A 64 -21.77 -5.57 -9.10
CA TYR A 64 -20.82 -6.67 -9.14
C TYR A 64 -19.53 -6.35 -8.39
N ALA A 65 -19.08 -7.30 -7.58
CA ALA A 65 -17.75 -7.31 -6.96
C ALA A 65 -16.82 -8.19 -7.79
N PHE A 66 -15.55 -7.79 -7.91
CA PHE A 66 -14.51 -8.64 -8.49
C PHE A 66 -13.74 -9.32 -7.38
N ILE A 67 -13.67 -10.65 -7.39
CA ILE A 67 -13.00 -11.47 -6.38
C ILE A 67 -11.55 -11.70 -6.81
N PRO A 68 -10.54 -11.03 -6.21
CA PRO A 68 -9.17 -11.13 -6.71
C PRO A 68 -8.56 -12.51 -6.53
N LEU A 69 -8.99 -13.27 -5.52
CA LEU A 69 -8.47 -14.61 -5.25
C LEU A 69 -8.84 -15.60 -6.38
N THR A 70 -10.05 -15.51 -6.91
CA THR A 70 -10.56 -16.41 -7.97
C THR A 70 -10.53 -15.79 -9.36
N GLN A 71 -10.31 -14.47 -9.46
CA GLN A 71 -10.35 -13.70 -10.70
C GLN A 71 -11.71 -13.73 -11.41
N GLU A 72 -12.79 -13.77 -10.63
CA GLU A 72 -14.16 -13.85 -11.11
C GLU A 72 -15.03 -12.72 -10.56
N TYR A 73 -16.14 -12.43 -11.24
CA TYR A 73 -17.16 -11.53 -10.71
C TYR A 73 -18.18 -12.29 -9.86
N ALA A 74 -18.62 -11.63 -8.80
CA ALA A 74 -19.73 -12.03 -7.96
C ALA A 74 -20.82 -10.97 -7.99
N MET A 75 -22.08 -11.39 -8.11
CA MET A 75 -23.22 -10.48 -8.05
C MET A 75 -23.50 -10.10 -6.59
N VAL A 76 -23.57 -8.80 -6.32
CA VAL A 76 -23.94 -8.23 -5.02
C VAL A 76 -25.41 -7.83 -5.01
N TYR A 77 -25.89 -7.26 -6.12
CA TYR A 77 -27.28 -6.86 -6.32
C TYR A 77 -27.73 -7.20 -7.76
N PRO A 78 -28.97 -7.65 -7.98
CA PRO A 78 -30.07 -7.77 -7.00
C PRO A 78 -30.05 -9.07 -6.18
N LYS A 79 -29.27 -10.07 -6.59
CA LYS A 79 -29.17 -11.36 -5.90
C LYS A 79 -27.73 -11.58 -5.45
N LEU A 80 -27.52 -11.52 -4.14
CA LEU A 80 -26.22 -11.72 -3.52
C LEU A 80 -25.72 -13.17 -3.70
N GLU A 81 -24.53 -13.32 -4.27
CA GLU A 81 -23.82 -14.61 -4.41
C GLU A 81 -22.89 -14.86 -3.21
N ASN A 82 -23.46 -15.11 -2.02
CA ASN A 82 -22.72 -15.25 -0.75
C ASN A 82 -21.48 -16.15 -0.85
N ASP A 83 -21.62 -17.35 -1.43
CA ASP A 83 -20.52 -18.33 -1.54
C ASP A 83 -19.25 -17.76 -2.21
N LYS A 84 -19.39 -16.80 -3.12
CA LYS A 84 -18.25 -16.12 -3.77
C LYS A 84 -17.76 -14.93 -2.97
N ILE A 85 -18.68 -14.14 -2.41
CA ILE A 85 -18.37 -12.94 -1.63
C ILE A 85 -17.61 -13.30 -0.35
N ASP A 86 -17.97 -14.41 0.30
CA ASP A 86 -17.31 -14.92 1.50
C ASP A 86 -15.82 -15.22 1.27
N LEU A 87 -15.40 -15.47 0.02
CA LEU A 87 -13.99 -15.68 -0.35
C LEU A 87 -13.14 -14.40 -0.23
N MET A 88 -13.77 -13.22 -0.18
CA MET A 88 -13.06 -11.94 0.00
C MET A 88 -12.71 -11.68 1.47
N GLY A 89 -13.41 -12.33 2.41
CA GLY A 89 -13.33 -12.08 3.84
C GLY A 89 -14.20 -10.90 4.31
N ASP A 90 -14.38 -10.82 5.63
CA ASP A 90 -15.20 -9.78 6.26
C ASP A 90 -14.64 -8.38 5.97
N GLY A 91 -15.53 -7.44 5.64
CA GLY A 91 -15.15 -6.03 5.37
C GLY A 91 -14.54 -5.76 3.99
N TYR A 92 -14.22 -6.79 3.20
CA TYR A 92 -13.55 -6.54 1.91
C TYR A 92 -14.42 -5.78 0.90
N LEU A 93 -15.75 -5.91 0.99
CA LEU A 93 -16.68 -5.19 0.12
C LEU A 93 -16.61 -3.66 0.30
N SER A 94 -16.33 -3.16 1.51
CA SER A 94 -16.13 -1.72 1.73
C SER A 94 -14.79 -1.22 1.17
N ASP A 95 -13.85 -2.15 0.92
CA ASP A 95 -12.45 -1.86 0.61
C ASP A 95 -12.11 -2.10 -0.88
N THR A 96 -13.11 -2.51 -1.67
CA THR A 96 -12.98 -2.70 -3.12
C THR A 96 -13.81 -1.67 -3.89
N SER A 97 -13.44 -1.42 -5.14
CA SER A 97 -14.36 -0.82 -6.09
C SER A 97 -15.30 -1.86 -6.69
N LEU A 98 -16.52 -1.42 -6.99
CA LEU A 98 -17.65 -2.24 -7.42
C LEU A 98 -18.18 -1.68 -8.74
N TRP A 99 -18.56 -2.58 -9.64
CA TRP A 99 -19.31 -2.18 -10.82
C TRP A 99 -20.75 -1.90 -10.42
N VAL A 100 -21.23 -0.71 -10.73
CA VAL A 100 -22.59 -0.26 -10.43
C VAL A 100 -23.25 0.18 -11.72
N TYR A 101 -24.31 -0.52 -12.13
CA TYR A 101 -25.10 -0.13 -13.29
C TYR A 101 -26.32 0.69 -12.86
N SER A 102 -26.46 1.90 -13.38
CA SER A 102 -27.62 2.77 -13.20
C SER A 102 -28.36 3.01 -14.51
N ASP A 103 -29.69 3.07 -14.48
CA ASP A 103 -30.50 3.42 -15.65
C ASP A 103 -30.72 4.94 -15.84
N ILE A 104 -30.30 5.75 -14.88
CA ILE A 104 -30.36 7.22 -14.89
C ILE A 104 -29.05 7.86 -14.44
N ASP A 105 -28.86 9.13 -14.79
CA ASP A 105 -27.87 9.99 -14.13
C ASP A 105 -28.46 10.50 -12.81
N ALA A 106 -27.66 10.52 -11.75
CA ALA A 106 -28.07 11.01 -10.43
C ALA A 106 -26.90 11.61 -9.63
N GLU A 107 -27.25 12.51 -8.71
CA GLU A 107 -26.37 13.00 -7.66
C GLU A 107 -26.96 12.57 -6.32
N THR A 108 -26.15 11.97 -5.46
CA THR A 108 -26.56 11.51 -4.13
C THR A 108 -25.46 11.82 -3.11
N GLU A 109 -25.81 11.94 -1.84
CA GLU A 109 -24.78 11.97 -0.79
C GLU A 109 -24.34 10.53 -0.54
N TYR A 110 -23.04 10.38 -0.28
CA TYR A 110 -22.41 9.08 -0.11
C TYR A 110 -21.63 9.06 1.19
N TRP A 111 -22.00 8.11 2.05
CA TRP A 111 -21.40 7.92 3.36
C TRP A 111 -20.33 6.84 3.27
N LEU A 112 -19.08 7.25 3.27
CA LEU A 112 -17.97 6.34 3.52
C LEU A 112 -17.95 5.98 5.00
N GLN A 113 -17.93 4.68 5.32
CA GLN A 113 -17.77 4.26 6.71
C GLN A 113 -16.40 4.71 7.24
N GLU A 114 -16.39 5.53 8.29
CA GLU A 114 -15.17 5.85 9.02
C GLU A 114 -14.82 4.75 10.05
N PRO A 115 -13.52 4.48 10.28
CA PRO A 115 -12.38 5.08 9.58
C PRO A 115 -12.28 4.54 8.16
N MET A 116 -12.01 5.41 7.18
CA MET A 116 -11.66 4.94 5.84
C MET A 116 -10.49 3.96 5.99
N PRO A 117 -10.62 2.70 5.53
CA PRO A 117 -9.62 1.66 5.78
C PRO A 117 -8.24 2.02 5.20
N LEU A 118 -8.20 2.99 4.30
CA LEU A 118 -7.06 3.33 3.45
C LEU A 118 -6.11 4.38 4.04
N THR A 119 -6.11 4.57 5.38
CA THR A 119 -5.13 5.48 6.01
C THR A 119 -3.68 4.97 5.81
N TYR A 120 -3.48 3.68 5.49
CA TYR A 120 -2.17 3.09 5.26
C TYR A 120 -2.08 2.32 3.93
N ILE A 121 -1.70 3.02 2.85
CA ILE A 121 -1.42 2.42 1.51
C ILE A 121 -0.52 1.16 1.60
N GLY A 122 0.38 1.11 2.59
CA GLY A 122 1.36 0.02 2.79
C GLY A 122 0.81 -1.35 3.18
N GLU A 123 -0.49 -1.47 3.44
CA GLU A 123 -1.08 -2.70 3.97
C GLU A 123 -1.91 -3.48 2.93
N HIS A 124 -2.11 -2.93 1.73
CA HIS A 124 -2.95 -3.56 0.71
C HIS A 124 -2.23 -4.68 -0.02
N LYS A 125 -2.57 -5.92 0.33
CA LYS A 125 -2.18 -7.10 -0.43
C LYS A 125 -2.95 -7.15 -1.75
N LEU A 126 -2.23 -7.19 -2.86
CA LEU A 126 -2.77 -7.47 -4.19
C LEU A 126 -2.47 -8.92 -4.56
N TYR A 127 -3.42 -9.54 -5.25
CA TYR A 127 -3.29 -10.89 -5.78
C TYR A 127 -2.88 -10.85 -7.24
N LYS A 128 -2.15 -11.87 -7.70
CA LYS A 128 -1.80 -12.02 -9.11
C LYS A 128 -3.02 -11.87 -10.02
N GLY A 129 -2.88 -11.06 -11.06
CA GLY A 129 -3.98 -10.73 -11.97
C GLY A 129 -4.60 -9.39 -11.63
N TRP A 130 -5.90 -9.26 -11.85
CA TRP A 130 -6.66 -8.03 -11.62
C TRP A 130 -7.02 -7.86 -10.14
N ASN A 131 -7.04 -6.60 -9.71
CA ASN A 131 -7.48 -6.17 -8.38
C ASN A 131 -8.25 -4.86 -8.54
N PHE A 132 -9.27 -4.69 -7.70
CA PHE A 132 -10.18 -3.56 -7.69
C PHE A 132 -10.05 -2.88 -6.34
N PHE A 133 -9.89 -1.56 -6.32
CA PHE A 133 -9.85 -0.78 -5.08
C PHE A 133 -10.26 0.66 -5.35
N GLY A 134 -10.41 1.46 -4.30
CA GLY A 134 -10.74 2.88 -4.41
C GLY A 134 -9.52 3.79 -4.45
N ILE A 135 -9.64 4.86 -5.22
CA ILE A 135 -8.76 6.02 -5.08
C ILE A 135 -9.19 6.76 -3.82
N THR A 136 -8.28 6.87 -2.85
CA THR A 136 -8.50 7.62 -1.61
C THR A 136 -7.64 8.86 -1.54
N PRO A 137 -7.88 9.76 -0.57
CA PRO A 137 -7.03 10.92 -0.35
C PRO A 137 -5.53 10.62 -0.31
N ALA A 138 -5.13 9.42 0.12
CA ALA A 138 -3.73 9.02 0.18
C ALA A 138 -3.06 8.86 -1.20
N PHE A 139 -3.86 8.68 -2.27
CA PHE A 139 -3.42 8.54 -3.67
C PHE A 139 -3.29 9.90 -4.38
N ILE A 140 -4.03 10.89 -3.91
CA ILE A 140 -4.10 12.22 -4.51
C ILE A 140 -2.72 12.87 -4.57
N GLY A 141 -2.39 13.45 -5.73
CA GLY A 141 -1.12 14.12 -6.00
C GLY A 141 0.08 13.18 -6.12
N LYS A 142 -0.12 11.87 -5.89
CA LYS A 142 0.91 10.84 -6.04
C LYS A 142 0.81 10.21 -7.43
N ARG A 143 1.94 9.67 -7.86
CA ARG A 143 2.04 8.82 -9.05
C ARG A 143 1.87 7.37 -8.63
N LEU A 144 1.23 6.56 -9.46
CA LEU A 144 1.07 5.14 -9.18
C LEU A 144 2.43 4.44 -8.97
N GLY A 145 3.46 4.86 -9.70
CA GLY A 145 4.83 4.37 -9.51
C GLY A 145 5.43 4.64 -8.12
N GLY A 146 5.00 5.71 -7.43
CA GLY A 146 5.48 6.06 -6.09
C GLY A 146 4.77 5.32 -4.95
N ILE A 147 3.66 4.65 -5.25
CA ILE A 147 2.82 3.91 -4.28
C ILE A 147 2.69 2.42 -4.62
N LYS A 148 3.41 1.95 -5.63
CA LYS A 148 3.32 0.55 -6.10
C LYS A 148 3.88 -0.46 -5.11
N GLY A 149 4.63 -0.05 -4.09
CA GLY A 149 5.32 -0.95 -3.16
C GLY A 149 6.25 -1.93 -3.89
N ASP A 150 6.15 -3.21 -3.53
CA ASP A 150 6.87 -4.31 -4.18
C ASP A 150 6.17 -4.84 -5.44
N CYS A 151 5.03 -4.24 -5.83
CA CYS A 151 4.27 -4.69 -6.99
C CYS A 151 4.98 -4.40 -8.32
N THR A 152 4.90 -5.41 -9.19
CA THR A 152 5.13 -5.27 -10.64
C THR A 152 3.78 -5.07 -11.31
N ILE A 153 3.41 -3.81 -11.51
CA ILE A 153 2.15 -3.39 -12.14
C ILE A 153 2.29 -3.55 -13.66
N GLU A 154 1.47 -4.41 -14.25
CA GLU A 154 1.41 -4.60 -15.70
C GLU A 154 0.53 -3.55 -16.38
N LYS A 155 -0.61 -3.24 -15.76
CA LYS A 155 -1.63 -2.33 -16.28
C LYS A 155 -2.40 -1.66 -15.14
N ALA A 156 -2.85 -0.44 -15.36
CA ALA A 156 -3.76 0.25 -14.45
C ALA A 156 -4.77 1.07 -15.26
N TYR A 157 -6.03 1.07 -14.83
CA TYR A 157 -7.10 1.80 -15.51
C TYR A 157 -8.08 2.40 -14.52
N ILE A 158 -8.64 3.53 -14.93
CA ILE A 158 -9.84 4.13 -14.33
C ILE A 158 -10.98 4.07 -15.34
N TRP A 159 -12.21 4.07 -14.85
CA TRP A 159 -13.39 4.03 -15.72
C TRP A 159 -13.99 5.43 -15.85
N ASP A 160 -14.07 5.92 -17.08
CA ASP A 160 -14.79 7.15 -17.43
C ASP A 160 -16.26 6.80 -17.64
N ALA A 161 -17.07 6.97 -16.59
CA ALA A 161 -18.49 6.67 -16.65
C ALA A 161 -19.26 7.63 -17.57
N GLY A 162 -18.79 8.87 -17.76
CA GLY A 162 -19.41 9.83 -18.66
C GLY A 162 -19.35 9.38 -20.13
N ASN A 163 -18.21 8.82 -20.55
CA ASN A 163 -18.00 8.34 -21.92
C ASN A 163 -18.08 6.81 -22.05
N GLN A 164 -18.32 6.08 -20.96
CA GLN A 164 -18.40 4.61 -20.91
C GLN A 164 -17.16 3.93 -21.51
N GLN A 165 -15.97 4.36 -21.06
CA GLN A 165 -14.70 3.86 -21.61
C GLN A 165 -13.61 3.72 -20.53
N TRP A 166 -12.61 2.91 -20.83
CA TRP A 166 -11.41 2.78 -20.00
C TRP A 166 -10.41 3.90 -20.32
N ILE A 167 -9.88 4.53 -19.28
CA ILE A 167 -8.72 5.41 -19.37
C ILE A 167 -7.51 4.68 -18.80
N ASN A 168 -6.47 4.53 -19.62
CA ASN A 168 -5.19 3.98 -19.18
C ASN A 168 -4.53 4.96 -18.22
N LEU A 169 -4.06 4.47 -17.08
CA LEU A 169 -3.34 5.25 -16.10
C LEU A 169 -1.86 4.86 -16.08
N PRO A 170 -0.98 5.60 -16.77
CA PRO A 170 0.45 5.34 -16.76
C PRO A 170 1.05 5.49 -15.36
N LEU A 171 2.08 4.69 -15.05
CA LEU A 171 2.77 4.73 -13.76
C LEU A 171 3.41 6.09 -13.43
N THR A 172 3.68 6.90 -14.45
CA THR A 172 4.35 8.20 -14.36
C THR A 172 3.40 9.39 -14.21
N GLU A 173 2.11 9.19 -14.44
CA GLU A 173 1.11 10.26 -14.36
C GLU A 173 0.71 10.50 -12.91
N LYS A 174 0.51 11.77 -12.55
CA LYS A 174 -0.03 12.12 -11.24
C LYS A 174 -1.54 11.97 -11.29
N MET A 175 -2.12 11.50 -10.19
CA MET A 175 -3.56 11.63 -9.98
C MET A 175 -3.81 13.08 -9.56
N ASP A 176 -4.15 13.93 -10.53
CA ASP A 176 -4.52 15.33 -10.28
C ASP A 176 -6.00 15.41 -9.87
N GLU A 177 -6.30 16.25 -8.88
CA GLU A 177 -7.68 16.49 -8.39
C GLU A 177 -8.51 17.31 -9.37
N SER A 178 -7.88 18.09 -10.26
CA SER A 178 -8.43 19.40 -10.61
C SER A 178 -9.37 19.51 -11.81
N ASP A 179 -9.64 18.45 -12.60
CA ASP A 179 -10.37 18.65 -13.88
C ASP A 179 -11.48 17.62 -14.22
N GLU A 180 -11.83 16.67 -13.35
CA GLU A 180 -12.55 15.46 -13.81
C GLU A 180 -13.70 14.93 -12.92
N GLU A 181 -14.14 15.64 -11.88
CA GLU A 181 -15.24 15.20 -10.98
C GLU A 181 -16.50 14.75 -11.75
N SER A 182 -16.85 15.46 -12.82
CA SER A 182 -18.05 15.15 -13.61
C SER A 182 -17.89 14.04 -14.65
N LYS A 183 -16.65 13.69 -15.02
CA LYS A 183 -16.36 12.76 -16.12
C LYS A 183 -16.32 11.32 -15.65
N PHE A 184 -15.70 11.05 -14.50
CA PHE A 184 -15.48 9.68 -14.06
C PHE A 184 -16.68 8.99 -13.43
N GLY A 185 -17.68 9.75 -12.97
CA GLY A 185 -18.78 9.19 -12.17
C GLY A 185 -18.24 8.83 -10.78
N GLY A 186 -18.45 9.72 -9.82
CA GLY A 186 -17.80 9.69 -8.51
C GLY A 186 -17.86 11.06 -7.86
N GLY A 187 -17.78 11.14 -6.54
CA GLY A 187 -17.20 12.27 -5.81
C GLY A 187 -15.69 12.16 -5.68
N ASP A 188 -15.06 13.17 -5.09
CA ASP A 188 -13.60 13.34 -4.94
C ASP A 188 -12.91 12.08 -4.40
N ASN A 189 -13.62 11.27 -3.60
CA ASN A 189 -13.05 10.12 -2.89
C ASN A 189 -13.67 8.76 -3.23
N THR A 190 -14.46 8.67 -4.30
CA THR A 190 -15.28 7.46 -4.57
C THR A 190 -14.93 6.75 -5.88
N MET A 191 -13.91 7.23 -6.58
CA MET A 191 -13.47 6.66 -7.86
C MET A 191 -12.84 5.29 -7.66
N GLY A 192 -13.25 4.31 -8.46
CA GLY A 192 -12.58 3.02 -8.52
C GLY A 192 -11.36 3.02 -9.45
N LEU A 193 -10.34 2.27 -9.05
CA LEU A 193 -9.14 1.97 -9.81
C LEU A 193 -9.01 0.45 -9.94
N ILE A 194 -8.65 -0.01 -11.14
CA ILE A 194 -8.27 -1.40 -11.39
C ILE A 194 -6.78 -1.49 -11.71
N ILE A 195 -6.12 -2.48 -11.10
CA ILE A 195 -4.70 -2.76 -11.35
C ILE A 195 -4.52 -4.23 -11.67
N LYS A 196 -3.71 -4.50 -12.69
CA LYS A 196 -3.19 -5.82 -12.98
C LYS A 196 -1.75 -5.95 -12.49
N VAL A 197 -1.47 -6.95 -11.67
CA VAL A 197 -0.13 -7.26 -11.16
C VAL A 197 0.35 -8.63 -11.62
N ALA A 198 1.66 -8.76 -11.85
CA ALA A 198 2.25 -9.99 -12.35
C ALA A 198 2.27 -11.14 -11.32
N ASN A 199 2.40 -10.79 -10.04
CA ASN A 199 2.46 -11.72 -8.90
C ASN A 199 1.77 -11.10 -7.68
N ASP A 200 1.43 -11.92 -6.68
CA ASP A 200 0.99 -11.45 -5.37
C ASP A 200 2.02 -10.48 -4.78
N CYS A 201 1.55 -9.35 -4.27
CA CYS A 201 2.40 -8.25 -3.84
C CYS A 201 1.66 -7.37 -2.81
N ARG A 202 2.31 -6.32 -2.32
CA ARG A 202 1.76 -5.30 -1.44
C ARG A 202 1.97 -3.92 -2.04
N LEU A 203 0.88 -3.17 -2.18
CA LEU A 203 0.99 -1.73 -2.42
C LEU A 203 1.67 -1.07 -1.23
N GLY A 204 2.27 0.07 -1.48
CA GLY A 204 2.98 0.82 -0.45
C GLY A 204 3.77 1.96 -1.04
N SER A 205 3.93 3.03 -0.26
CA SER A 205 4.98 3.97 -0.57
C SER A 205 6.28 3.19 -0.53
N VAL A 206 7.04 3.22 -1.64
CA VAL A 206 8.45 2.89 -1.54
C VAL A 206 8.97 3.94 -0.57
N ILE A 207 9.35 3.51 0.64
CA ILE A 207 10.22 4.31 1.47
C ILE A 207 11.49 4.34 0.63
N ILE A 208 11.60 5.36 -0.24
CA ILE A 208 12.88 5.76 -0.75
C ILE A 208 13.57 6.13 0.54
N ASP A 209 14.43 5.24 1.02
CA ASP A 209 15.42 5.60 2.01
C ASP A 209 16.10 6.81 1.38
N GLU A 210 15.74 8.03 1.82
CA GLU A 210 16.12 9.30 1.21
C GLU A 210 17.60 9.54 1.49
N GLY A 211 18.45 8.60 1.09
CA GLY A 211 19.71 8.34 1.74
C GLY A 211 19.51 8.09 3.24
N GLY A 212 19.75 6.87 3.69
CA GLY A 212 20.55 6.76 4.92
C GLY A 212 21.68 7.78 4.82
N LEU A 213 21.90 8.58 5.88
CA LEU A 213 22.99 9.56 5.98
C LEU A 213 24.19 9.08 5.16
N PRO A 214 24.77 9.90 4.27
CA PRO A 214 25.89 9.46 3.43
C PRO A 214 26.88 8.71 4.31
N LEU A 215 27.13 7.44 3.98
CA LEU A 215 28.11 6.64 4.68
C LEU A 215 29.41 7.44 4.68
N LEU A 216 30.01 7.59 5.85
CA LEU A 216 31.32 8.23 5.93
C LEU A 216 32.28 7.45 5.00
N PRO A 217 33.25 8.12 4.35
CA PRO A 217 34.08 7.56 3.28
C PRO A 217 34.84 6.26 3.58
N GLU A 218 34.78 5.75 4.81
CA GLU A 218 35.45 4.52 5.24
C GLU A 218 34.61 3.24 5.00
N GLU A 219 33.31 3.35 4.68
CA GLU A 219 32.43 2.17 4.52
C GLU A 219 32.02 1.84 3.06
N GLU A 220 32.49 2.57 2.05
CA GLU A 220 32.15 2.30 0.63
C GLU A 220 32.89 1.09 0.01
N ASN A 221 33.89 0.52 0.68
CA ASN A 221 34.74 -0.55 0.12
C ASN A 221 34.29 -1.98 0.47
N LYS A 222 33.03 -2.31 0.17
CA LYS A 222 32.61 -3.72 0.13
C LYS A 222 31.81 -4.02 -1.14
N ILE A 223 32.54 -4.09 -2.25
CA ILE A 223 32.03 -4.40 -3.59
C ILE A 223 31.52 -5.85 -3.63
N ILE A 224 30.30 -6.02 -4.14
CA ILE A 224 29.70 -7.31 -4.51
C ILE A 224 30.43 -7.83 -5.75
N GLY A 225 31.25 -8.88 -5.60
CA GLY A 225 31.98 -9.49 -6.71
C GLY A 225 31.03 -10.15 -7.73
N ARG A 226 31.15 -9.77 -8.99
CA ARG A 226 30.67 -10.57 -10.14
C ARG A 226 31.82 -11.44 -10.65
N GLU A 227 31.55 -12.71 -10.89
CA GLU A 227 32.47 -13.62 -11.57
C GLU A 227 32.53 -13.31 -13.07
N CYS A 228 33.73 -13.11 -13.59
CA CYS A 228 34.02 -13.13 -15.03
C CYS A 228 34.66 -14.49 -15.37
N ASN A 229 34.08 -15.23 -16.31
CA ASN A 229 34.48 -16.61 -16.61
C ASN A 229 35.60 -16.76 -17.64
N THR A 230 36.07 -15.67 -18.27
CA THR A 230 37.17 -15.73 -19.26
C THR A 230 38.04 -14.46 -19.22
N THR A 231 39.29 -14.61 -19.62
CA THR A 231 40.35 -13.59 -19.58
C THR A 231 40.25 -12.49 -20.64
N GLU A 232 39.30 -12.58 -21.59
CA GLU A 232 39.24 -11.67 -22.74
C GLU A 232 38.30 -10.46 -22.55
N ASP A 233 37.51 -10.40 -21.47
CA ASP A 233 36.46 -9.38 -21.27
C ASP A 233 36.69 -8.37 -20.11
N CYS A 234 37.89 -8.30 -19.52
CA CYS A 234 38.16 -7.31 -18.46
C CYS A 234 38.86 -6.04 -19.00
N PRO A 235 38.23 -4.84 -18.90
CA PRO A 235 38.90 -3.59 -19.23
C PRO A 235 40.08 -3.33 -18.27
N THR A 236 41.18 -2.81 -18.81
CA THR A 236 42.50 -2.63 -18.18
C THR A 236 42.58 -1.56 -17.09
N GLN A 237 41.47 -1.21 -16.43
CA GLN A 237 41.47 -0.21 -15.36
C GLN A 237 40.69 -0.69 -14.14
N PHE A 238 41.19 -1.73 -13.47
CA PHE A 238 40.91 -1.93 -12.05
C PHE A 238 42.18 -2.43 -11.34
N THR A 239 42.56 -1.72 -10.30
CA THR A 239 43.59 -2.10 -9.34
C THR A 239 42.97 -3.03 -8.30
N GLU A 240 42.96 -4.33 -8.54
CA GLU A 240 43.10 -5.34 -7.47
C GLU A 240 43.24 -6.75 -8.07
N TRP A 241 44.23 -7.50 -7.59
CA TRP A 241 44.59 -8.82 -8.08
C TRP A 241 43.91 -9.89 -7.22
N SER A 242 43.43 -10.98 -7.82
CA SER A 242 43.07 -12.20 -7.06
C SER A 242 44.10 -13.30 -7.32
N CYS A 243 44.66 -13.87 -6.24
CA CYS A 243 45.63 -14.96 -6.30
C CYS A 243 44.90 -16.29 -6.59
N LYS A 244 45.38 -17.07 -7.56
CA LYS A 244 45.03 -18.49 -7.70
C LYS A 244 46.32 -19.30 -7.54
N ASN A 245 46.37 -20.17 -6.52
CA ASN A 245 47.47 -21.08 -6.16
C ASN A 245 48.66 -20.48 -5.35
N GLU A 246 48.36 -19.75 -4.26
CA GLU A 246 49.28 -19.36 -3.16
C GLU A 246 50.56 -18.57 -3.53
N THR A 247 50.78 -18.29 -4.81
CA THR A 247 51.84 -17.39 -5.29
C THR A 247 51.30 -16.48 -6.39
N ALA A 248 51.54 -15.18 -6.26
CA ALA A 248 51.31 -14.20 -7.31
C ALA A 248 52.65 -13.82 -7.94
N ILE A 249 52.66 -13.68 -9.27
CA ILE A 249 53.81 -13.23 -10.05
C ILE A 249 53.41 -11.92 -10.73
N ASN A 250 54.19 -10.85 -10.50
CA ASN A 250 53.96 -9.60 -11.19
C ASN A 250 54.51 -9.65 -12.63
N ARG A 251 54.24 -8.62 -13.43
CA ARG A 251 54.73 -8.53 -14.82
C ARG A 251 56.26 -8.51 -14.97
N TYR A 252 57.01 -8.43 -13.86
CA TYR A 252 58.47 -8.39 -13.81
C TYR A 252 59.09 -9.71 -13.29
N GLY A 253 58.27 -10.72 -12.97
CA GLY A 253 58.74 -12.04 -12.54
C GLY A 253 59.04 -12.18 -11.05
N GLU A 254 58.60 -11.24 -10.21
CA GLU A 254 58.80 -11.30 -8.75
C GLU A 254 57.67 -12.08 -8.06
N TYR A 255 58.03 -12.91 -7.08
CA TYR A 255 57.12 -13.83 -6.38
C TYR A 255 56.65 -13.26 -5.04
N TYR A 256 55.34 -13.33 -4.80
CA TYR A 256 54.72 -12.99 -3.51
C TYR A 256 53.86 -14.16 -3.01
N SER A 257 53.98 -14.49 -1.72
CA SER A 257 53.18 -15.53 -1.05
C SER A 257 51.89 -14.94 -0.43
N CYS A 258 50.71 -15.45 -0.82
CA CYS A 258 49.40 -15.00 -0.32
C CYS A 258 48.96 -15.91 0.85
N TYR A 259 48.68 -15.36 2.04
CA TYR A 259 48.16 -16.12 3.19
C TYR A 259 46.62 -16.08 3.26
N HIS A 260 45.96 -17.24 3.36
CA HIS A 260 44.51 -17.36 3.54
C HIS A 260 44.09 -17.16 5.00
N TYR A 261 43.18 -16.22 5.27
CA TYR A 261 42.43 -16.13 6.53
C TYR A 261 41.06 -16.80 6.36
N ASN A 262 40.87 -17.97 6.97
CA ASN A 262 39.58 -18.67 6.98
C ASN A 262 38.63 -18.11 8.08
N GLN A 263 37.38 -17.88 7.66
CA GLN A 263 36.09 -17.78 8.40
C GLN A 263 36.11 -17.34 9.88
N LYS A 264 35.53 -16.17 10.18
CA LYS A 264 35.09 -15.78 11.54
C LYS A 264 33.72 -15.08 11.48
N GLY A 265 32.78 -15.54 12.31
CA GLY A 265 31.44 -14.95 12.47
C GLY A 265 31.45 -13.78 13.46
N ILE A 266 30.64 -12.75 13.18
CA ILE A 266 30.49 -11.54 13.99
C ILE A 266 29.14 -11.59 14.74
N CYS A 267 29.16 -11.38 16.05
CA CYS A 267 27.96 -11.21 16.88
C CYS A 267 27.77 -9.74 17.30
N VAL A 268 26.51 -9.30 17.41
CA VAL A 268 26.13 -8.00 17.99
C VAL A 268 25.16 -8.25 19.14
N SER A 269 25.49 -7.78 20.35
CA SER A 269 24.59 -7.81 21.51
C SER A 269 24.07 -6.42 21.84
N SER A 270 22.79 -6.30 22.19
CA SER A 270 22.12 -5.06 22.61
C SER A 270 21.35 -5.32 23.93
N PRO A 271 21.08 -4.31 24.81
CA PRO A 271 21.19 -2.87 24.59
C PRO A 271 22.09 -2.13 25.59
N GLY A 272 23.08 -1.40 25.10
CA GLY A 272 23.92 -0.52 25.93
C GLY A 272 25.26 -0.07 25.31
N GLY A 273 25.66 -0.66 24.19
CA GLY A 273 26.90 -0.30 23.48
C GLY A 273 27.30 -1.41 22.53
N MET A 274 27.71 -1.06 21.32
CA MET A 274 28.05 -2.02 20.27
C MET A 274 29.50 -2.51 20.49
N GLU A 275 29.67 -3.76 20.90
CA GLU A 275 31.00 -4.38 21.04
C GLU A 275 31.10 -5.55 20.06
N ILE A 276 31.97 -5.42 19.05
CA ILE A 276 32.17 -6.44 18.01
C ILE A 276 33.15 -7.48 18.56
N LYS A 277 32.70 -8.73 18.71
CA LYS A 277 33.54 -9.86 19.14
C LYS A 277 33.66 -10.91 18.03
N ASN A 278 34.89 -11.38 17.83
CA ASN A 278 35.20 -12.45 16.90
C ASN A 278 34.97 -13.80 17.58
N CYS A 279 33.99 -14.57 17.09
CA CYS A 279 33.62 -15.86 17.68
C CYS A 279 34.14 -17.02 16.81
N PRO A 280 35.11 -17.84 17.28
CA PRO A 280 35.68 -18.93 16.49
C PRO A 280 34.70 -20.05 16.14
N GLY A 281 33.65 -20.28 16.94
CA GLY A 281 32.62 -21.32 16.70
C GLY A 281 31.29 -20.80 16.19
N GLY A 282 31.19 -19.51 15.83
CA GLY A 282 29.95 -18.88 15.32
C GLY A 282 29.12 -18.20 16.41
N CYS A 283 27.88 -17.83 16.07
CA CYS A 283 26.98 -17.05 16.94
C CYS A 283 25.65 -17.77 17.14
N SER A 284 25.16 -17.85 18.38
CA SER A 284 23.79 -18.31 18.68
C SER A 284 23.17 -17.43 19.77
N ASN A 285 21.99 -16.87 19.50
CA ASN A 285 21.24 -15.99 20.42
C ASN A 285 22.07 -14.82 21.01
N GLY A 286 22.96 -14.23 20.20
CA GLY A 286 23.77 -13.08 20.62
C GLY A 286 25.01 -13.42 21.46
N VAL A 287 25.38 -14.69 21.57
CA VAL A 287 26.57 -15.17 22.31
C VAL A 287 27.48 -15.98 21.38
N CYS A 288 28.80 -15.82 21.53
CA CYS A 288 29.78 -16.66 20.83
C CYS A 288 29.61 -18.13 21.24
N VAL A 289 29.62 -19.04 20.26
CA VAL A 289 29.62 -20.49 20.45
C VAL A 289 31.03 -21.05 20.32
#